data_AF-A0A7S0HH53-F1
#
_entry.id   AF-A0A7S0HH53-F1
#
_cell.length_a   1.000
_cell.length_b   1.000
_cell.length_c   1.000
_cell.angle_alpha   90.00
_cell.angle_beta   90.00
_cell.angle_gamma   90.00
#
_symmetry.space_group_name_H-M   'P 1'
#
loop_
_entity.id
_entity.type
_entity.pdbx_description
1 polymer ?
#
loop_
_entity_poly.entity_id
_entity_poly.type
_entity_poly.pdbx_seq_one_letter_code
_entity_poly.pdbx_strand_id
1 'polypeptide(L)'
;VKDLLSAIDAPNAYVNCVETNTQSALFELVLHQLCCPRTRTRTRSEEEESVLRCKDVSKFVRCFFDHKGLKSACEGAEGRWMFHERKEQEEEETCYLVLDHAERLRSLDPNLLKTLVRLNELTSRNICTIFISSISCESFQFVFASRPMIRVQFGSYDRNTLALILRQKRPEGSDSVEYGEMINTILNVFFNQTRDLVVLQRMCATCWPRLLAAKLSGALVEVD
;
A
#
# COMPACT_ATOMS: atom_id res chain seq x y z
N VAL A 1 -3.05 1.08 -5.49
CA VAL A 1 -2.29 2.24 -4.95
C VAL A 1 -0.80 2.11 -5.22
N LYS A 2 -0.15 1.02 -4.79
CA LYS A 2 1.28 0.78 -5.08
C LYS A 2 1.62 0.92 -6.58
N ASP A 3 0.85 0.26 -7.44
CA ASP A 3 1.06 0.30 -8.90
C ASP A 3 0.91 1.71 -9.49
N LEU A 4 -0.02 2.52 -8.94
CA LEU A 4 -0.21 3.91 -9.35
C LEU A 4 0.98 4.78 -8.91
N LEU A 5 1.44 4.61 -7.67
CA LEU A 5 2.60 5.36 -7.17
C LEU A 5 3.87 5.00 -7.93
N SER A 6 4.05 3.74 -8.32
CA SER A 6 5.17 3.35 -9.18
C SER A 6 5.05 3.89 -10.60
N ALA A 7 3.83 4.08 -11.12
CA ALA A 7 3.62 4.61 -12.47
C ALA A 7 3.85 6.14 -12.53
N ILE A 8 3.50 6.86 -11.46
CA ILE A 8 3.70 8.31 -11.34
C ILE A 8 5.16 8.64 -10.96
N ASP A 9 5.91 7.66 -10.42
CA ASP A 9 7.30 7.84 -9.95
C ASP A 9 7.44 8.97 -8.91
N ALA A 10 6.36 9.22 -8.16
CA ALA A 10 6.31 10.29 -7.16
C ALA A 10 6.91 9.85 -5.82
N PRO A 11 7.40 10.83 -5.03
CA PRO A 11 7.82 10.62 -3.67
C PRO A 11 6.79 9.91 -2.80
N ASN A 12 7.08 8.73 -2.26
CA ASN A 12 6.12 8.04 -1.42
C ASN A 12 6.72 7.18 -0.30
N ALA A 13 5.96 7.09 0.80
CA ALA A 13 6.14 6.09 1.84
C ALA A 13 4.87 5.24 1.95
N TYR A 14 5.03 3.92 1.95
CA TYR A 14 3.95 2.96 2.15
C TYR A 14 4.15 2.21 3.47
N VAL A 15 3.23 2.40 4.41
CA VAL A 15 3.29 1.80 5.73
C VAL A 15 2.08 0.93 5.97
N ASN A 16 2.31 -0.31 6.41
CA ASN A 16 1.28 -1.21 6.89
C ASN A 16 1.06 -1.00 8.39
N CYS A 17 -0.09 -0.46 8.79
CA CYS A 17 -0.39 -0.16 10.18
C CYS A 17 -0.63 -1.41 11.05
N VAL A 18 -0.71 -2.61 10.45
CA VAL A 18 -0.74 -3.87 11.20
C VAL A 18 0.64 -4.24 11.74
N GLU A 19 1.71 -3.91 11.00
CA GLU A 19 3.09 -4.22 11.39
C GLU A 19 3.62 -3.26 12.46
N THR A 20 3.10 -2.02 12.47
CA THR A 20 3.50 -0.99 13.43
C THR A 20 2.62 -1.00 14.68
N ASN A 21 3.13 -1.56 15.77
CA ASN A 21 2.39 -1.64 17.04
C ASN A 21 2.51 -0.39 17.93
N THR A 22 3.34 0.59 17.55
CA THR A 22 3.52 1.84 18.30
C THR A 22 3.56 3.03 17.34
N GLN A 23 3.18 4.20 17.84
CA GLN A 23 3.28 5.46 17.09
C GLN A 23 4.72 5.78 16.67
N SER A 24 5.69 5.53 17.57
CA SER A 24 7.10 5.77 17.29
C SER A 24 7.62 4.91 16.15
N ALA A 25 7.28 3.62 16.14
CA ALA A 25 7.66 2.71 15.07
C ALA A 25 7.07 3.12 13.71
N LEU A 26 5.84 3.64 13.72
CA LEU A 26 5.22 4.18 12.50
C LEU A 26 6.00 5.38 11.97
N PHE A 27 6.31 6.36 12.81
CA PHE A 27 7.06 7.54 12.40
C PHE A 27 8.48 7.23 11.94
N GLU A 28 9.16 6.33 12.64
CA GLU A 28 10.48 5.84 12.25
C GLU A 28 10.43 5.19 10.87
N LEU A 29 9.47 4.29 10.63
CA LEU A 29 9.34 3.61 9.34
C LEU A 29 9.07 4.58 8.20
N VAL A 30 8.21 5.59 8.41
CA VAL A 30 7.95 6.63 7.42
C VAL A 30 9.23 7.38 7.09
N LEU A 31 9.94 7.90 8.09
CA LEU A 31 11.18 8.64 7.87
C LEU A 31 12.22 7.79 7.15
N HIS A 32 12.37 6.53 7.55
CA HIS A 32 13.26 5.58 6.91
C HIS A 32 13.00 5.41 5.41
N GLN A 33 11.74 5.24 5.02
CA GLN A 33 11.38 5.07 3.61
C GLN A 33 11.62 6.35 2.79
N LEU A 34 11.42 7.51 3.40
CA LEU A 34 11.61 8.81 2.74
C LEU A 34 13.09 9.21 2.63
N CYS A 35 13.92 8.82 3.59
CA CYS A 35 15.36 9.13 3.59
C CYS A 35 16.16 8.18 2.69
N CYS A 36 15.74 6.92 2.61
CA CYS A 36 16.49 5.87 1.90
C CYS A 36 15.56 5.09 0.96
N PRO A 37 15.30 5.59 -0.27
CA PRO A 37 14.50 4.87 -1.25
C PRO A 37 15.24 3.61 -1.75
N ARG A 38 15.07 2.47 -1.05
CA ARG A 38 15.38 1.08 -1.45
C ARG A 38 16.80 0.72 -1.95
N THR A 39 17.70 1.66 -2.20
CA THR A 39 19.06 1.38 -2.71
C THR A 39 20.12 1.60 -1.64
N ARG A 40 20.30 0.60 -0.76
CA ARG A 40 21.62 0.06 -0.35
C ARG A 40 21.57 -0.68 0.99
N THR A 41 22.09 -1.90 0.94
CA THR A 41 22.72 -2.61 2.05
C THR A 41 24.00 -1.89 2.48
N ARG A 42 23.88 -0.80 3.25
CA ARG A 42 25.03 -0.19 3.93
C ARG A 42 24.79 -0.36 5.42
N THR A 43 25.76 -0.94 6.13
CA THR A 43 25.79 -0.96 7.59
C THR A 43 25.70 0.48 8.08
N ARG A 44 24.60 0.82 8.75
CA ARG A 44 24.32 2.17 9.24
C ARG A 44 25.24 2.52 10.40
N SER A 45 25.60 3.79 10.48
CA SER A 45 26.19 4.33 11.71
C SER A 45 25.10 4.39 12.80
N GLU A 46 25.46 4.12 14.06
CA GLU A 46 24.52 4.20 15.19
C GLU A 46 23.92 5.62 15.33
N GLU A 47 24.64 6.62 14.82
CA GLU A 47 24.24 8.02 14.79
C GLU A 47 23.05 8.25 13.83
N GLU A 48 23.08 7.71 12.61
CA GLU A 48 21.95 7.77 11.66
C GLU A 48 20.68 7.10 12.22
N GLU A 49 20.84 6.00 12.95
CA GLU A 49 19.74 5.33 13.64
C GLU A 49 19.17 6.12 14.81
N SER A 50 20.00 6.91 15.48
CA SER A 50 19.55 7.78 16.57
C SER A 50 18.77 8.99 16.06
N VAL A 51 19.10 9.49 14.86
CA VAL A 51 18.43 10.64 14.23
C VAL A 51 17.00 10.29 13.84
N LEU A 52 16.78 9.12 13.23
CA LEU A 52 15.46 8.71 12.77
C LEU A 52 14.52 8.26 13.89
N ARG A 53 15.06 7.95 15.08
CA ARG A 53 14.26 7.54 16.26
C ARG A 53 13.32 8.64 16.73
N CYS A 54 12.03 8.50 16.48
CA CYS A 54 11.02 9.51 16.78
C CYS A 54 10.03 9.02 17.81
N LYS A 55 10.17 9.47 19.06
CA LYS A 55 9.23 9.14 20.14
C LYS A 55 7.95 9.99 20.12
N ASP A 56 8.06 11.22 19.61
CA ASP A 56 7.00 12.21 19.66
C ASP A 56 6.73 12.82 18.29
N VAL A 57 5.49 13.31 18.10
CA VAL A 57 5.08 14.05 16.90
C VAL A 57 5.97 15.25 16.64
N SER A 58 6.32 16.01 17.68
CA SER A 58 7.16 17.22 17.54
C SER A 58 8.55 16.88 17.00
N LYS A 59 9.14 15.76 17.44
CA LYS A 59 10.42 15.29 16.91
C LYS A 59 10.27 14.84 15.47
N PHE A 60 9.21 14.08 15.16
CA PHE A 60 8.90 13.65 13.79
C PHE A 60 8.74 14.83 12.82
N VAL A 61 7.93 15.82 13.20
CA VAL A 61 7.71 17.05 12.43
C VAL A 61 9.02 17.81 12.26
N ARG A 62 9.83 17.93 13.33
CA ARG A 62 11.16 18.54 13.24
C ARG A 62 12.10 17.78 12.30
N CYS A 63 12.10 16.44 12.31
CA CYS A 63 12.88 15.64 11.38
C CYS A 63 12.42 15.83 9.93
N PHE A 64 11.12 16.04 9.69
CA PHE A 64 10.58 16.42 8.38
C PHE A 64 10.97 17.84 7.95
N PHE A 65 11.15 18.76 8.90
CA PHE A 65 11.57 20.15 8.64
C PHE A 65 13.09 20.33 8.52
N ASP A 66 13.88 19.58 9.28
CA ASP A 66 15.32 19.77 9.42
C ASP A 66 16.07 19.03 8.31
N HIS A 67 15.87 19.53 7.07
CA HIS A 67 16.45 19.03 5.82
C HIS A 67 17.97 18.86 5.90
N LYS A 68 18.67 19.64 6.74
CA LYS A 68 20.14 19.63 6.80
C LYS A 68 20.72 18.44 7.57
N GLY A 69 20.14 18.09 8.72
CA GLY A 69 20.59 16.94 9.51
C GLY A 69 20.22 15.59 8.87
N LEU A 70 19.13 15.56 8.11
CA LEU A 70 18.71 14.40 7.34
C LEU A 70 19.56 14.24 6.06
N LYS A 71 19.89 15.35 5.39
CA LYS A 71 20.79 15.38 4.22
C LYS A 71 22.21 14.95 4.58
N SER A 72 22.78 15.45 5.69
CA SER A 72 24.10 15.04 6.17
C SER A 72 24.17 13.56 6.55
N ALA A 73 23.07 12.99 7.04
CA ALA A 73 22.98 11.57 7.37
C ALA A 73 22.97 10.64 6.15
N CYS A 74 22.64 11.13 4.95
CA CYS A 74 22.67 10.31 3.72
C CYS A 74 23.52 10.91 2.60
N GLU A 75 24.46 11.82 2.91
CA GLU A 75 25.36 12.55 2.01
C GLU A 75 26.21 11.65 1.07
N GLY A 76 26.22 10.33 1.26
CA GLY A 76 26.90 9.37 0.41
C GLY A 76 26.04 8.71 -0.68
N ALA A 77 24.77 9.07 -0.81
CA ALA A 77 23.89 8.54 -1.85
C ALA A 77 23.65 9.60 -2.93
N GLU A 78 23.99 9.29 -4.17
CA GLU A 78 23.34 9.84 -5.39
C GLU A 78 21.86 9.42 -5.45
N GLY A 79 21.20 9.29 -4.29
CA GLY A 79 19.80 8.97 -4.14
C GLY A 79 19.03 10.27 -4.33
N ARG A 80 18.06 10.22 -5.23
CA ARG A 80 17.02 11.23 -5.42
C ARG A 80 16.45 11.63 -4.05
N TRP A 81 16.90 12.76 -3.52
CA TRP A 81 16.33 13.36 -2.33
C TRP A 81 14.99 13.96 -2.73
N MET A 82 13.91 13.56 -2.05
CA MET A 82 12.55 13.91 -2.47
C MET A 82 12.14 15.36 -2.21
N PHE A 83 13.06 16.17 -1.69
CA PHE A 83 12.89 17.61 -1.56
C PHE A 83 14.13 18.28 -2.15
N HIS A 84 14.03 18.68 -3.42
CA HIS A 84 15.07 19.45 -4.10
C HIS A 84 15.35 20.77 -3.38
N GLU A 85 16.63 21.11 -3.22
CA GLU A 85 17.09 22.43 -2.79
C GLU A 85 16.78 23.41 -3.95
N ARG A 86 15.88 24.36 -3.72
CA ARG A 86 15.14 25.15 -4.74
C ARG A 86 15.96 25.79 -5.86
N LYS A 87 15.35 25.85 -7.05
CA LYS A 87 15.19 27.08 -7.83
C LYS A 87 13.73 27.54 -7.73
N GLU A 88 13.49 28.85 -7.64
CA GLU A 88 12.22 29.52 -7.25
C GLU A 88 11.02 29.34 -8.21
N GLN A 89 11.06 28.40 -9.16
CA GLN A 89 10.03 28.25 -10.21
C GLN A 89 9.46 26.83 -10.39
N GLU A 90 9.91 25.82 -9.66
CA GLU A 90 9.34 24.48 -9.75
C GLU A 90 8.29 24.25 -8.65
N GLU A 91 7.09 23.83 -9.04
CA GLU A 91 6.01 23.45 -8.14
C GLU A 91 6.50 22.39 -7.15
N GLU A 92 6.22 22.57 -5.85
CA GLU A 92 6.66 21.61 -4.83
C GLU A 92 6.11 20.21 -5.13
N GLU A 93 7.02 19.27 -5.43
CA GLU A 93 6.66 17.88 -5.70
C GLU A 93 5.88 17.29 -4.49
N THR A 94 4.76 16.64 -4.76
CA THR A 94 3.88 16.13 -3.69
C THR A 94 4.43 14.84 -3.11
N CYS A 95 4.64 14.81 -1.80
CA CYS A 95 5.01 13.60 -1.06
C CYS A 95 3.79 12.81 -0.61
N TYR A 96 3.66 11.56 -1.05
CA TYR A 96 2.53 10.69 -0.71
C TYR A 96 2.85 9.79 0.48
N LEU A 97 2.07 9.91 1.55
CA LEU A 97 2.13 9.01 2.70
C LEU A 97 0.93 8.06 2.67
N VAL A 98 1.17 6.79 2.34
CA VAL A 98 0.12 5.76 2.30
C VAL A 98 0.14 4.95 3.58
N LEU A 99 -1.00 4.94 4.27
CA LEU A 99 -1.24 4.21 5.51
C LEU A 99 -2.27 3.12 5.24
N ASP A 100 -1.78 1.89 5.12
CA ASP A 100 -2.60 0.71 4.90
C ASP A 100 -3.12 0.14 6.23
N HIS A 101 -4.32 -0.44 6.22
CA HIS A 101 -5.02 -0.88 7.42
C HIS A 101 -5.18 0.23 8.49
N ALA A 102 -5.55 1.43 8.06
CA ALA A 102 -5.64 2.62 8.89
C ALA A 102 -6.61 2.49 10.08
N GLU A 103 -7.51 1.51 10.09
CA GLU A 103 -8.37 1.18 11.22
C GLU A 103 -7.59 0.92 12.52
N ARG A 104 -6.35 0.42 12.41
CA ARG A 104 -5.45 0.12 13.53
C ARG A 104 -4.90 1.39 14.21
N LEU A 105 -4.82 2.50 13.48
CA LEU A 105 -4.35 3.77 14.03
C LEU A 105 -5.24 4.28 15.17
N ARG A 106 -6.53 3.91 15.16
CA ARG A 106 -7.48 4.27 16.22
C ARG A 106 -7.14 3.67 17.58
N SER A 107 -6.44 2.53 17.60
CA SER A 107 -6.02 1.86 18.84
C SER A 107 -4.66 2.31 19.37
N LEU A 108 -3.84 3.01 18.57
CA LEU A 108 -2.50 3.43 18.98
C LEU A 108 -2.54 4.66 19.88
N ASP A 109 -3.10 5.75 19.37
CA ASP A 109 -3.23 7.02 20.09
C ASP A 109 -4.42 7.81 19.51
N PRO A 110 -5.28 8.40 20.36
CA PRO A 110 -6.49 9.10 19.92
C PRO A 110 -6.22 10.39 19.11
N ASN A 111 -5.03 10.98 19.23
CA ASN A 111 -4.63 12.20 18.54
C ASN A 111 -3.76 11.94 17.30
N LEU A 112 -3.19 10.73 17.17
CA LEU A 112 -2.36 10.35 16.02
C LEU A 112 -3.08 10.54 14.69
N LEU A 113 -4.32 10.07 14.58
CA LEU A 113 -5.05 10.18 13.31
C LEU A 113 -5.34 11.66 12.95
N LYS A 114 -5.67 12.50 13.93
CA LYS A 114 -5.84 13.95 13.73
C LYS A 114 -4.53 14.61 13.27
N THR A 115 -3.41 14.17 13.85
CA THR A 115 -2.07 14.64 13.52
C THR A 115 -1.71 14.29 12.08
N LEU A 116 -1.93 13.04 11.67
CA LEU A 116 -1.62 12.54 10.32
C LEU A 116 -2.46 13.22 9.23
N VAL A 117 -3.72 13.55 9.53
CA VAL A 117 -4.60 14.30 8.62
C VAL A 117 -4.13 15.74 8.44
N ARG A 118 -3.59 16.36 9.50
CA ARG A 118 -3.06 17.73 9.47
C ARG A 118 -1.56 17.80 9.23
N LEU A 119 -0.94 16.71 8.79
CA LEU A 119 0.52 16.63 8.68
C LEU A 119 1.08 17.68 7.73
N ASN A 120 0.38 17.98 6.64
CA ASN A 120 0.71 19.06 5.71
C ASN A 120 0.78 20.43 6.42
N GLU A 121 -0.20 20.75 7.29
CA GLU A 121 -0.18 22.01 8.07
C GLU A 121 0.97 22.02 9.08
N LEU A 122 1.14 20.90 9.80
CA LEU A 122 2.16 20.78 10.84
C LEU A 122 3.57 20.85 10.29
N THR A 123 3.80 20.34 9.09
CA THR A 123 5.11 20.33 8.41
C THR A 123 5.29 21.49 7.44
N SER A 124 4.23 22.24 7.13
CA SER A 124 4.25 23.28 6.07
C SER A 124 4.88 22.77 4.77
N ARG A 125 4.59 21.52 4.40
CA ARG A 125 5.09 20.84 3.20
C ARG A 125 3.93 20.24 2.41
N ASN A 126 4.13 20.13 1.10
CA ASN A 126 3.19 19.49 0.19
C ASN A 126 3.13 17.96 0.38
N ILE A 127 2.47 17.52 1.46
CA ILE A 127 2.27 16.11 1.81
C ILE A 127 0.81 15.73 1.57
N CYS A 128 0.60 14.62 0.88
CA CYS A 128 -0.70 13.99 0.68
C CYS A 128 -0.77 12.67 1.46
N THR A 129 -1.56 12.66 2.53
CA THR A 129 -1.79 11.44 3.32
C THR A 129 -2.98 10.66 2.76
N ILE A 130 -2.77 9.39 2.42
CA ILE A 130 -3.77 8.46 1.91
C ILE A 130 -4.00 7.37 2.96
N PHE A 131 -5.25 7.22 3.42
CA PHE A 131 -5.64 6.18 4.36
C PHE A 131 -6.41 5.09 3.62
N ILE A 132 -5.94 3.85 3.71
CA ILE A 132 -6.63 2.66 3.19
C ILE A 132 -7.17 1.89 4.38
N SER A 133 -8.46 1.55 4.36
CA SER A 133 -9.09 0.83 5.45
C SER A 133 -10.22 -0.05 4.95
N SER A 134 -10.42 -1.18 5.62
CA SER A 134 -11.52 -2.12 5.36
C SER A 134 -12.82 -1.77 6.09
N ILE A 135 -12.78 -0.83 7.05
CA ILE A 135 -13.98 -0.39 7.78
C ILE A 135 -14.63 0.81 7.10
N SER A 136 -15.91 1.06 7.41
CA SER A 136 -16.62 2.22 6.90
C SER A 136 -15.94 3.52 7.32
N CYS A 137 -15.88 4.46 6.38
CA CYS A 137 -15.38 5.82 6.60
C CYS A 137 -16.11 6.53 7.76
N GLU A 138 -17.38 6.19 8.00
CA GLU A 138 -18.17 6.72 9.11
C GLU A 138 -17.52 6.50 10.48
N SER A 139 -16.78 5.41 10.64
CA SER A 139 -16.03 5.10 11.85
C SER A 139 -14.90 6.08 12.17
N PHE A 140 -14.58 7.01 11.26
CA PHE A 140 -13.58 8.05 11.42
C PHE A 140 -14.17 9.48 11.40
N GLN A 141 -15.50 9.63 11.51
CA GLN A 141 -16.21 10.92 11.46
C GLN A 141 -15.62 12.01 12.35
N PHE A 142 -15.22 11.68 13.58
CA PHE A 142 -14.63 12.64 14.52
C PHE A 142 -13.33 13.27 14.02
N VAL A 143 -12.59 12.59 13.15
CA VAL A 143 -11.37 13.14 12.54
C VAL A 143 -11.71 13.96 11.29
N PHE A 144 -12.67 13.51 10.48
CA PHE A 144 -13.10 14.25 9.30
C PHE A 144 -13.75 15.60 9.60
N ALA A 145 -14.35 15.75 10.79
CA ALA A 145 -14.87 17.03 11.24
C ALA A 145 -13.77 18.10 11.37
N SER A 146 -12.52 17.70 11.63
CA SER A 146 -11.39 18.62 11.76
C SER A 146 -10.80 19.05 10.41
N ARG A 147 -10.87 18.18 9.39
CA ARG A 147 -10.42 18.47 8.03
C ARG A 147 -11.14 17.53 7.05
N PRO A 148 -11.84 18.05 6.04
CA PRO A 148 -12.53 17.21 5.06
C PRO A 148 -11.51 16.44 4.23
N MET A 149 -11.70 15.12 4.15
CA MET A 149 -10.90 14.25 3.27
C MET A 149 -11.75 13.80 2.08
N ILE A 150 -11.09 13.57 0.95
CA ILE A 150 -11.71 12.97 -0.23
C ILE A 150 -11.94 11.49 0.06
N ARG A 151 -13.19 11.04 -0.10
CA ARG A 151 -13.58 9.64 0.13
C ARG A 151 -13.66 8.91 -1.20
N VAL A 152 -12.96 7.78 -1.29
CA VAL A 152 -13.02 6.88 -2.45
C VAL A 152 -13.43 5.50 -1.94
N GLN A 153 -14.60 5.04 -2.37
CA GLN A 153 -15.14 3.73 -1.97
C GLN A 153 -14.81 2.68 -3.03
N PHE A 154 -14.11 1.63 -2.63
CA PHE A 154 -13.88 0.45 -3.46
C PHE A 154 -14.96 -0.59 -3.14
N GLY A 155 -15.92 -0.76 -4.06
CA GLY A 155 -17.01 -1.73 -3.92
C GLY A 155 -16.54 -3.18 -4.10
N SER A 156 -17.38 -4.14 -3.70
CA SER A 156 -17.13 -5.55 -3.98
C SER A 156 -17.22 -5.84 -5.47
N TYR A 157 -16.32 -6.66 -5.99
CA TYR A 157 -16.39 -7.10 -7.38
C TYR A 157 -17.66 -7.92 -7.66
N ASP A 158 -18.27 -7.67 -8.81
CA ASP A 158 -19.33 -8.52 -9.33
C ASP A 158 -18.75 -9.81 -9.94
N ARG A 159 -19.64 -10.73 -10.31
CA ARG A 159 -19.24 -12.03 -10.85
C ARG A 159 -18.42 -11.88 -12.14
N ASN A 160 -18.84 -10.99 -13.03
CA ASN A 160 -18.21 -10.80 -14.33
C ASN A 160 -16.81 -10.19 -14.19
N THR A 161 -16.65 -9.19 -13.32
CA THR A 161 -15.35 -8.58 -13.01
C THR A 161 -14.41 -9.58 -12.38
N LEU A 162 -14.89 -10.41 -11.43
CA LEU A 162 -14.08 -11.49 -10.87
C LEU A 162 -13.60 -12.47 -11.95
N ALA A 163 -14.50 -12.90 -12.85
CA ALA A 163 -14.13 -13.79 -13.94
C ALA A 163 -13.05 -13.17 -14.85
N LEU A 164 -13.18 -11.88 -15.18
CA LEU A 164 -12.19 -11.15 -15.99
C LEU A 164 -10.84 -11.05 -15.29
N ILE A 165 -10.82 -10.67 -14.01
CA ILE A 165 -9.57 -10.55 -13.23
C ILE A 165 -8.89 -11.93 -13.09
N LEU A 166 -9.66 -13.00 -12.84
CA LEU A 166 -9.11 -14.35 -12.72
C LEU A 166 -8.53 -14.85 -14.04
N ARG A 167 -9.17 -14.57 -15.18
CA ARG A 167 -8.66 -14.91 -16.52
C ARG A 167 -7.33 -14.23 -16.84
N GLN A 168 -7.10 -13.02 -16.34
CA GLN A 168 -5.82 -12.32 -16.51
C GLN A 168 -4.67 -12.97 -15.72
N LYS A 169 -4.97 -13.75 -14.67
CA LYS A 169 -3.99 -14.47 -13.85
C LYS A 169 -3.73 -15.90 -14.33
N ARG A 170 -4.14 -16.20 -15.56
CA ARG A 170 -3.95 -17.49 -16.21
C ARG A 170 -2.45 -17.86 -16.33
N PRO A 171 -2.05 -19.10 -16.04
CA PRO A 171 -0.68 -19.57 -16.26
C PRO A 171 -0.28 -19.51 -17.75
N GLU A 172 0.97 -19.15 -18.02
CA GLU A 172 1.51 -19.15 -19.39
C GLU A 172 1.44 -20.55 -20.01
N GLY A 173 1.05 -20.63 -21.29
CA GLY A 173 0.95 -21.90 -22.03
C GLY A 173 -0.34 -22.71 -21.82
N SER A 174 -1.29 -22.25 -21.01
CA SER A 174 -2.62 -22.89 -20.89
C SER A 174 -3.55 -22.55 -22.06
N ASP A 175 -4.64 -23.30 -22.23
CA ASP A 175 -5.72 -22.89 -23.14
C ASP A 175 -6.63 -21.84 -22.48
N SER A 176 -7.04 -20.82 -23.24
CA SER A 176 -7.84 -19.70 -22.70
C SER A 176 -9.32 -20.07 -22.52
N VAL A 177 -9.84 -20.99 -23.31
CA VAL A 177 -11.26 -21.40 -23.28
C VAL A 177 -11.45 -22.33 -22.08
N GLU A 178 -10.65 -23.39 -21.98
CA GLU A 178 -10.69 -24.36 -20.88
C GLU A 178 -10.50 -23.70 -19.51
N TYR A 179 -9.52 -22.78 -19.40
CA TYR A 179 -9.28 -22.05 -18.15
C TYR A 179 -10.49 -21.17 -17.80
N GLY A 180 -11.12 -20.58 -18.81
CA GLY A 180 -12.34 -19.78 -18.66
C GLY A 180 -13.54 -20.60 -18.17
N GLU A 181 -13.70 -21.82 -18.67
CA GLU A 181 -14.74 -22.77 -18.24
C GLU A 181 -14.52 -23.25 -16.80
N MET A 182 -13.29 -23.55 -16.43
CA MET A 182 -12.93 -23.89 -15.05
C MET A 182 -13.28 -22.72 -14.10
N ILE A 183 -12.89 -21.48 -14.45
CA ILE A 183 -13.24 -20.30 -13.65
C ILE A 183 -14.75 -20.15 -13.52
N ASN A 184 -15.50 -20.30 -14.62
CA ASN A 184 -16.96 -20.21 -14.59
C ASN A 184 -17.58 -21.26 -13.68
N THR A 185 -17.02 -22.48 -13.68
CA THR A 185 -17.45 -23.59 -12.82
C THR A 185 -17.19 -23.26 -11.35
N ILE A 186 -15.99 -22.78 -11.03
CA ILE A 186 -15.64 -22.35 -9.67
C ILE A 186 -16.55 -21.21 -9.21
N LEU A 187 -16.76 -20.19 -10.03
CA LEU A 187 -17.62 -19.06 -9.69
C LEU A 187 -19.09 -19.48 -9.55
N ASN A 188 -19.59 -20.44 -10.35
CA ASN A 188 -20.95 -20.97 -10.18
C ASN A 188 -21.16 -21.59 -8.80
N VAL A 189 -20.16 -22.32 -8.30
CA VAL A 189 -20.26 -23.05 -7.04
C VAL A 189 -19.98 -22.16 -5.84
N PHE A 190 -18.97 -21.28 -5.93
CA PHE A 190 -18.38 -20.59 -4.77
C PHE A 190 -18.69 -19.10 -4.66
N PHE A 191 -19.28 -18.46 -5.68
CA PHE A 191 -19.50 -17.00 -5.68
C PHE A 191 -20.42 -16.51 -4.55
N ASN A 192 -21.37 -17.36 -4.13
CA ASN A 192 -22.29 -17.03 -3.04
C ASN A 192 -21.64 -17.20 -1.65
N GLN A 193 -20.56 -17.99 -1.56
CA GLN A 193 -19.85 -18.31 -0.32
C GLN A 193 -18.63 -17.41 -0.13
N THR A 194 -17.90 -17.10 -1.20
CA THR A 194 -16.75 -16.21 -1.17
C THR A 194 -16.64 -15.35 -2.42
N ARG A 195 -16.37 -14.05 -2.20
CA ARG A 195 -16.00 -13.08 -3.24
C ARG A 195 -14.56 -12.59 -3.06
N ASP A 196 -13.80 -13.25 -2.19
CA ASP A 196 -12.40 -12.93 -1.96
C ASP A 196 -11.57 -13.39 -3.16
N LEU A 197 -11.01 -12.43 -3.87
CA LEU A 197 -10.20 -12.66 -5.06
C LEU A 197 -8.97 -13.54 -4.76
N VAL A 198 -8.32 -13.36 -3.60
CA VAL A 198 -7.12 -14.13 -3.24
C VAL A 198 -7.48 -15.59 -3.00
N VAL A 199 -8.61 -15.85 -2.33
CA VAL A 199 -9.10 -17.21 -2.12
C VAL A 199 -9.47 -17.85 -3.46
N LEU A 200 -10.23 -17.15 -4.30
CA LEU A 200 -10.64 -17.66 -5.62
C LEU A 200 -9.43 -17.93 -6.53
N GLN A 201 -8.41 -17.07 -6.50
CA GLN A 201 -7.15 -17.28 -7.22
C GLN A 201 -6.43 -18.56 -6.75
N ARG A 202 -6.31 -18.76 -5.44
CA ARG A 202 -5.71 -19.98 -4.87
C ARG A 202 -6.49 -21.23 -5.25
N MET A 203 -7.82 -21.14 -5.27
CA MET A 203 -8.68 -22.24 -5.73
C MET A 203 -8.42 -22.57 -7.20
N CYS A 204 -8.41 -21.57 -8.08
CA CYS A 204 -8.09 -21.76 -9.50
C CYS A 204 -6.71 -22.39 -9.68
N ALA A 205 -5.69 -21.91 -8.96
CA ALA A 205 -4.33 -22.45 -9.02
C ALA A 205 -4.23 -23.90 -8.53
N THR A 206 -5.08 -24.31 -7.59
CA THR A 206 -5.12 -25.68 -7.05
C THR A 206 -5.92 -26.63 -7.95
N CYS A 207 -7.03 -26.15 -8.51
CA CYS A 207 -7.91 -26.93 -9.37
C CYS A 207 -7.33 -27.17 -10.76
N TRP A 208 -6.62 -26.18 -11.33
CA TRP A 208 -6.14 -26.26 -12.71
C TRP A 208 -5.22 -27.45 -13.00
N PRO A 209 -4.17 -27.73 -12.20
CA PRO A 209 -3.32 -28.91 -12.44
C PRO A 209 -4.08 -30.22 -12.29
N ARG A 210 -5.08 -30.28 -11.40
CA ARG A 210 -5.91 -31.48 -11.20
C ARG A 210 -6.83 -31.73 -12.38
N LEU A 211 -7.39 -30.67 -12.96
CA LEU A 211 -8.19 -30.75 -14.18
C LEU A 211 -7.36 -31.28 -15.35
N LEU A 212 -6.16 -30.74 -15.54
CA LEU A 212 -5.22 -31.21 -16.57
C LEU A 212 -4.83 -32.68 -16.36
N ALA A 213 -4.52 -33.07 -15.12
CA ALA A 213 -4.20 -34.46 -14.80
C ALA A 213 -5.38 -35.42 -15.08
N ALA A 214 -6.61 -35.01 -14.77
CA ALA A 214 -7.82 -35.80 -15.02
C ALA A 214 -8.13 -35.94 -16.52
N LYS A 215 -7.86 -34.89 -17.31
CA LYS A 215 -7.93 -34.97 -18.78
C LYS A 215 -6.87 -35.94 -19.33
N LEU A 216 -5.62 -35.81 -18.89
CA LEU A 216 -4.53 -36.70 -19.32
C LEU A 216 -4.75 -38.17 -18.92
N SER A 217 -5.39 -38.44 -17.79
CA SER A 217 -5.74 -39.79 -17.36
C SER A 217 -6.97 -40.37 -18.08
N GLY A 218 -7.62 -39.61 -18.98
CA GLY A 218 -8.84 -40.02 -19.67
C GLY A 218 -10.08 -40.10 -18.77
N ALA A 219 -10.04 -39.52 -17.57
CA ALA A 219 -11.16 -39.53 -16.63
C ALA A 219 -12.23 -38.48 -16.98
N LEU A 220 -11.88 -37.52 -17.82
CA LEU A 220 -12.79 -36.53 -18.39
C LEU A 220 -12.87 -36.77 -19.89
N VAL A 221 -14.02 -37.27 -20.35
CA VAL A 221 -14.33 -37.40 -21.78
C VAL A 221 -14.76 -36.02 -22.26
N GLU A 222 -14.09 -35.49 -23.28
CA GLU A 222 -14.59 -34.30 -23.98
C GLU A 222 -15.90 -34.67 -24.64
N VAL A 223 -16.98 -34.00 -24.23
CA VAL A 223 -18.27 -34.13 -24.91
C VAL A 223 -18.20 -33.13 -26.07
N ASP A 224 -17.94 -33.66 -27.26
CA ASP A 224 -18.01 -32.96 -28.55
C ASP A 224 -19.38 -32.28 -28.76
#